data_AF-A0A3B8ZD19-F1
#
_entry.id   AF-A0A3B8ZD19-F1
#
_cell.length_a   1.000
_cell.length_b   1.000
_cell.length_c   1.000
_cell.angle_alpha   90.00
_cell.angle_beta   90.00
_cell.angle_gamma   90.00
#
_symmetry.space_group_name_H-M   'P 1'
#
loop_
_entity.id
_entity.type
_entity.pdbx_description
1 polymer ?
#
loop_
_entity_poly.entity_id
_entity_poly.type
_entity_poly.pdbx_seq_one_letter_code
_entity_poly.pdbx_strand_id
1 'polypeptide(L)'
;MLAKALGDHTAVARLSAAAERYSEPKWFGEDMDKFGWWFNNGEPWPRGQGSAQMMITEITEGNWVDAFKVKHLDKYAAPTVEGIDFPALGVDQAWNDKESGVLHVGTYAADRSRLGEETSWRVTGLPNANDVFVLADGSPIQNIEVMNDNSILIRSDINLHRFQIFTGYYGQQTAQATSPPAPKIDSDAFVGRQRTAAENAQAAESILLSGSANCPCCAGAA
;
A
#
# COMPACT_ATOMS: atom_id res chain seq x y z
N MET A 1 -12.70 3.01 -9.22
CA MET A 1 -12.31 1.83 -8.43
C MET A 1 -12.78 0.52 -9.06
N LEU A 2 -14.09 0.25 -9.18
CA LEU A 2 -14.60 -1.04 -9.69
C LEU A 2 -14.08 -1.39 -11.11
N ALA A 3 -14.09 -0.43 -12.03
CA ALA A 3 -13.54 -0.63 -13.37
C ALA A 3 -12.06 -1.03 -13.36
N LYS A 4 -11.24 -0.46 -12.45
CA LYS A 4 -9.84 -0.86 -12.26
C LYS A 4 -9.74 -2.30 -11.75
N ALA A 5 -10.57 -2.68 -10.77
CA ALA A 5 -10.56 -4.02 -10.20
C ALA A 5 -10.96 -5.12 -11.20
N LEU A 6 -11.80 -4.78 -12.19
CA LEU A 6 -12.24 -5.69 -13.26
C LEU A 6 -11.31 -5.66 -14.49
N GLY A 7 -10.28 -4.81 -14.51
CA GLY A 7 -9.42 -4.65 -15.69
C GLY A 7 -10.10 -3.96 -16.88
N ASP A 8 -11.21 -3.25 -16.67
CA ASP A 8 -11.89 -2.50 -17.74
C ASP A 8 -11.21 -1.14 -17.95
N HIS A 9 -10.10 -1.16 -18.69
CA HIS A 9 -9.30 0.03 -18.98
C HIS A 9 -10.10 1.11 -19.75
N THR A 10 -11.12 0.73 -20.53
CA THR A 10 -11.94 1.69 -21.28
C THR A 10 -12.85 2.47 -20.33
N ALA A 11 -13.53 1.78 -19.41
CA ALA A 11 -14.32 2.44 -18.38
C ALA A 11 -13.45 3.28 -17.44
N VAL A 12 -12.25 2.80 -17.08
CA VAL A 12 -11.28 3.58 -16.28
C VAL A 12 -10.94 4.90 -16.95
N ALA A 13 -10.57 4.91 -18.23
CA ALA A 13 -10.22 6.13 -18.95
C ALA A 13 -11.38 7.14 -18.96
N ARG A 14 -12.60 6.66 -19.26
CA ARG A 14 -13.79 7.52 -19.32
C ARG A 14 -14.17 8.10 -17.96
N LEU A 15 -14.15 7.28 -16.91
CA LEU A 15 -14.49 7.72 -15.55
C LEU A 15 -13.42 8.67 -14.99
N SER A 16 -12.14 8.44 -15.28
CA SER A 16 -11.05 9.32 -14.84
C SER A 16 -11.18 10.70 -15.49
N ALA A 17 -11.39 10.76 -16.81
CA ALA A 17 -11.62 12.02 -17.51
C ALA A 17 -12.89 12.75 -17.05
N ALA A 18 -13.92 12.03 -16.59
CA ALA A 18 -15.07 12.66 -15.95
C ALA A 18 -14.71 13.21 -14.56
N ALA A 19 -14.04 12.42 -13.72
CA ALA A 19 -13.62 12.84 -12.39
C ALA A 19 -12.71 14.07 -12.44
N GLU A 20 -11.70 14.11 -13.32
CA GLU A 20 -10.82 15.26 -13.49
C GLU A 20 -11.58 16.56 -13.82
N ARG A 21 -12.63 16.47 -14.64
CA ARG A 21 -13.46 17.62 -15.01
C ARG A 21 -14.38 18.09 -13.89
N TYR A 22 -14.88 17.18 -13.05
CA TYR A 22 -15.96 17.49 -12.10
C TYR A 22 -15.52 17.51 -10.63
N SER A 23 -14.32 17.05 -10.32
CA SER A 23 -13.88 16.85 -8.93
C SER A 23 -12.63 17.66 -8.54
N GLU A 24 -12.12 18.52 -9.43
CA GLU A 24 -11.01 19.44 -9.20
C GLU A 24 -9.79 18.78 -8.50
N PRO A 25 -9.11 17.83 -9.16
CA PRO A 25 -7.84 17.33 -8.66
C PRO A 25 -6.78 18.42 -8.75
N LYS A 26 -6.04 18.66 -7.66
CA LYS A 26 -4.92 19.60 -7.67
C LYS A 26 -3.84 19.25 -6.67
N TRP A 27 -2.64 19.69 -7.00
CA TRP A 27 -1.53 19.76 -6.08
C TRP A 27 -1.67 20.99 -5.17
N PHE A 28 -1.21 20.88 -3.92
CA PHE A 28 -1.28 21.91 -2.90
C PHE A 28 -0.18 21.73 -1.85
N GLY A 29 -0.09 22.65 -0.89
CA GLY A 29 1.00 22.71 0.09
C GLY A 29 2.04 23.76 -0.29
N GLU A 30 2.97 24.03 0.63
CA GLU A 30 4.02 25.05 0.44
C GLU A 30 4.90 24.75 -0.78
N ASP A 31 5.21 23.47 -1.00
CA ASP A 31 6.06 23.00 -2.10
C ASP A 31 5.28 22.29 -3.22
N MET A 32 3.94 22.39 -3.25
CA MET A 32 3.08 21.62 -4.17
C MET A 32 3.31 20.09 -4.08
N ASP A 33 3.65 19.61 -2.89
CA ASP A 33 4.01 18.22 -2.59
C ASP A 33 2.80 17.34 -2.19
N LYS A 34 1.62 17.95 -2.03
CA LYS A 34 0.40 17.26 -1.60
C LYS A 34 -0.61 17.24 -2.73
N PHE A 35 -1.41 16.19 -2.83
CA PHE A 35 -2.43 16.04 -3.85
C PHE A 35 -3.79 15.73 -3.24
N GLY A 36 -4.88 16.25 -3.82
CA GLY A 36 -6.24 15.98 -3.36
C GLY A 36 -7.33 16.44 -4.34
N TRP A 37 -8.59 16.19 -3.96
CA TRP A 37 -9.78 16.45 -4.77
C TRP A 37 -10.75 17.41 -4.04
N TRP A 38 -11.27 18.42 -4.75
CA TRP A 38 -12.01 19.57 -4.17
C TRP A 38 -13.50 19.66 -4.50
N PHE A 39 -13.97 18.93 -5.51
CA PHE A 39 -15.39 18.81 -5.84
C PHE A 39 -16.12 20.14 -6.12
N ASN A 40 -15.42 21.18 -6.57
CA ASN A 40 -15.99 22.50 -6.89
C ASN A 40 -16.69 23.21 -5.71
N ASN A 41 -16.30 22.92 -4.47
CA ASN A 41 -16.91 23.54 -3.28
C ASN A 41 -16.35 24.94 -2.96
N GLY A 42 -15.33 25.41 -3.67
CA GLY A 42 -14.70 26.72 -3.42
C GLY A 42 -13.89 26.80 -2.11
N GLU A 43 -13.47 25.65 -1.57
CA GLU A 43 -12.79 25.56 -0.28
C GLU A 43 -11.26 25.65 -0.41
N PRO A 44 -10.55 26.16 0.62
CA PRO A 44 -9.09 26.24 0.60
C PRO A 44 -8.39 24.88 0.71
N TRP A 45 -9.06 23.88 1.29
CA TRP A 45 -8.51 22.54 1.58
C TRP A 45 -9.44 21.44 1.08
N PRO A 46 -8.94 20.24 0.73
CA PRO A 46 -9.79 19.17 0.23
C PRO A 46 -10.63 18.60 1.37
N ARG A 47 -11.89 18.25 1.10
CA ARG A 47 -12.72 17.58 2.12
C ARG A 47 -12.22 16.18 2.38
N GLY A 48 -11.88 15.90 3.63
CA GLY A 48 -11.24 14.65 4.06
C GLY A 48 -11.88 13.39 3.50
N GLN A 49 -13.18 13.16 3.75
CA GLN A 49 -13.84 11.91 3.33
C GLN A 49 -13.95 11.76 1.81
N GLY A 50 -14.43 12.79 1.11
CA GLY A 50 -14.59 12.76 -0.34
C GLY A 50 -13.25 12.63 -1.06
N SER A 51 -12.27 13.44 -0.65
CA SER A 51 -10.92 13.39 -1.22
C SER A 51 -10.26 12.05 -0.91
N ALA A 52 -10.39 11.51 0.31
CA ALA A 52 -9.85 10.20 0.66
C ALA A 52 -10.46 9.08 -0.19
N GLN A 53 -11.77 9.12 -0.46
CA GLN A 53 -12.42 8.15 -1.34
C GLN A 53 -11.88 8.21 -2.77
N MET A 54 -11.63 9.41 -3.29
CA MET A 54 -11.00 9.59 -4.59
C MET A 54 -9.52 9.21 -4.59
N MET A 55 -8.77 9.43 -3.51
CA MET A 55 -7.36 9.05 -3.43
C MET A 55 -7.12 7.56 -3.66
N ILE A 56 -8.08 6.70 -3.34
CA ILE A 56 -8.00 5.27 -3.65
C ILE A 56 -7.82 5.04 -5.16
N THR A 57 -8.38 5.90 -6.01
CA THR A 57 -8.16 5.77 -7.45
C THR A 57 -6.74 6.10 -7.88
N GLU A 58 -5.99 6.88 -7.12
CA GLU A 58 -4.61 7.26 -7.47
C GLU A 58 -3.60 6.19 -7.08
N ILE A 59 -3.86 5.47 -5.99
CA ILE A 59 -2.90 4.49 -5.43
C ILE A 59 -3.21 3.05 -5.84
N THR A 60 -4.42 2.74 -6.28
CA THR A 60 -4.81 1.35 -6.56
C THR A 60 -4.56 0.97 -8.01
N GLU A 61 -3.64 0.03 -8.19
CA GLU A 61 -3.57 -0.86 -9.35
C GLU A 61 -3.97 -2.28 -8.89
N GLY A 62 -4.61 -3.05 -9.77
CA GLY A 62 -5.03 -4.42 -9.45
C GLY A 62 -6.42 -4.55 -8.81
N ASN A 63 -6.73 -5.78 -8.36
CA ASN A 63 -8.05 -6.15 -7.85
C ASN A 63 -8.13 -5.92 -6.33
N TRP A 64 -9.15 -5.19 -5.87
CA TRP A 64 -9.39 -4.93 -4.44
C TRP A 64 -9.47 -6.21 -3.58
N VAL A 65 -9.89 -7.33 -4.16
CA VAL A 65 -9.88 -8.64 -3.48
C VAL A 65 -8.47 -9.06 -3.10
N ASP A 66 -7.44 -8.68 -3.86
CA ASP A 66 -6.05 -9.04 -3.55
C ASP A 66 -5.55 -8.40 -2.24
N ALA A 67 -6.05 -7.23 -1.86
CA ALA A 67 -5.74 -6.60 -0.58
C ALA A 67 -6.24 -7.43 0.62
N PHE A 68 -7.29 -8.23 0.42
CA PHE A 68 -7.86 -9.12 1.43
C PHE A 68 -7.40 -10.58 1.30
N LYS A 69 -6.60 -10.90 0.28
CA LYS A 69 -5.97 -12.21 0.20
C LYS A 69 -4.86 -12.29 1.23
N VAL A 70 -4.74 -13.46 1.85
CA VAL A 70 -3.65 -13.81 2.77
C VAL A 70 -2.36 -14.02 1.96
N LYS A 71 -1.78 -12.92 1.47
CA LYS A 71 -0.51 -12.87 0.77
C LYS A 71 0.56 -12.30 1.70
N HIS A 72 1.81 -12.72 1.51
CA HIS A 72 2.97 -12.19 2.23
C HIS A 72 2.94 -12.39 3.76
N LEU A 73 2.35 -13.48 4.26
CA LEU A 73 2.37 -13.80 5.70
C LEU A 73 3.79 -14.01 6.24
N ASP A 74 4.73 -14.37 5.36
CA ASP A 74 6.12 -14.53 5.71
C ASP A 74 6.74 -13.21 6.24
N LYS A 75 6.12 -12.05 5.99
CA LYS A 75 6.53 -10.75 6.53
C LYS A 75 6.66 -10.71 8.07
N TYR A 76 5.94 -11.56 8.79
CA TYR A 76 6.01 -11.63 10.25
C TYR A 76 7.26 -12.34 10.77
N ALA A 77 7.97 -13.07 9.90
CA ALA A 77 9.22 -13.74 10.20
C ALA A 77 10.37 -13.27 9.29
N ALA A 78 10.12 -12.27 8.44
CA ALA A 78 11.10 -11.75 7.51
C ALA A 78 12.09 -10.80 8.21
N PRO A 79 13.31 -10.64 7.68
CA PRO A 79 14.23 -9.61 8.13
C PRO A 79 13.56 -8.24 8.16
N THR A 80 13.68 -7.56 9.29
CA THR A 80 12.95 -6.32 9.58
C THR A 80 13.91 -5.23 10.02
N VAL A 81 13.74 -4.03 9.46
CA VAL A 81 14.45 -2.82 9.86
C VAL A 81 13.77 -2.22 11.08
N GLU A 82 14.51 -2.00 12.16
CA GLU A 82 14.00 -1.44 13.41
C GLU A 82 14.95 -0.38 13.99
N GLY A 83 14.43 0.45 14.90
CA GLY A 83 15.25 1.37 15.68
C GLY A 83 15.83 2.55 14.89
N ILE A 84 15.18 2.95 13.81
CA ILE A 84 15.53 4.16 13.05
C ILE A 84 15.47 5.39 13.97
N ASP A 85 16.49 6.24 13.91
CA ASP A 85 16.57 7.54 14.63
C ASP A 85 15.61 8.57 14.01
N PHE A 86 14.31 8.31 14.11
CA PHE A 86 13.26 9.21 13.67
C PHE A 86 13.04 10.31 14.74
N PRO A 87 12.88 11.59 14.37
CA PRO A 87 12.64 12.12 13.02
C PRO A 87 13.88 12.54 12.23
N ALA A 88 15.09 12.25 12.68
CA ALA A 88 16.30 12.74 12.01
C ALA A 88 16.63 11.94 10.75
N LEU A 89 16.55 10.61 10.82
CA LEU A 89 16.71 9.69 9.70
C LEU A 89 15.34 9.18 9.24
N GLY A 90 15.10 9.26 7.93
CA GLY A 90 13.96 8.64 7.27
C GLY A 90 14.37 7.38 6.50
N VAL A 91 13.40 6.49 6.26
CA VAL A 91 13.55 5.31 5.40
C VAL A 91 12.63 5.48 4.20
N ASP A 92 13.18 5.44 2.98
CA ASP A 92 12.41 5.51 1.74
C ASP A 92 12.21 4.12 1.08
N GLN A 93 12.96 3.12 1.54
CA GLN A 93 12.91 1.75 1.04
C GLN A 93 13.27 0.77 2.16
N ALA A 94 12.47 -0.29 2.31
CA ALA A 94 12.78 -1.45 3.14
C ALA A 94 12.11 -2.68 2.50
N TRP A 95 12.85 -3.41 1.67
CA TRP A 95 12.31 -4.48 0.85
C TRP A 95 13.18 -5.73 0.87
N ASN A 96 12.59 -6.84 1.30
CA ASN A 96 13.17 -8.18 1.16
C ASN A 96 12.98 -8.68 -0.29
N ASP A 97 14.04 -8.64 -1.09
CA ASP A 97 14.11 -9.34 -2.36
C ASP A 97 14.39 -10.82 -2.10
N LYS A 98 13.34 -11.63 -2.21
CA LYS A 98 13.36 -13.06 -1.94
C LYS A 98 14.04 -13.86 -3.05
N GLU A 99 14.26 -13.29 -4.23
CA GLU A 99 14.93 -14.00 -5.32
C GLU A 99 16.44 -13.97 -5.12
N SER A 100 16.97 -12.81 -4.73
CA SER A 100 18.40 -12.64 -4.45
C SER A 100 18.80 -12.92 -3.01
N GLY A 101 17.86 -12.93 -2.06
CA GLY A 101 18.14 -13.07 -0.63
C GLY A 101 18.71 -11.78 -0.01
N VAL A 102 18.38 -10.63 -0.59
CA VAL A 102 18.88 -9.31 -0.21
C VAL A 102 17.76 -8.46 0.40
N LEU A 103 18.03 -7.85 1.55
CA LEU A 103 17.22 -6.78 2.10
C LEU A 103 17.77 -5.44 1.60
N HIS A 104 17.00 -4.75 0.78
CA HIS A 104 17.29 -3.39 0.31
C HIS A 104 16.76 -2.37 1.31
N VAL A 105 17.64 -1.47 1.78
CA VAL A 105 17.27 -0.37 2.66
C VAL A 105 17.75 0.95 2.06
N GLY A 106 16.86 1.92 1.97
CA GLY A 106 17.18 3.27 1.54
C GLY A 106 16.87 4.27 2.64
N THR A 107 17.82 5.13 2.95
CA THR A 107 17.68 6.16 3.98
C THR A 107 17.75 7.55 3.40
N TYR A 108 17.27 8.56 4.12
CA TYR A 108 17.47 9.97 3.80
C TYR A 108 17.47 10.82 5.07
N ALA A 109 18.06 12.01 5.01
CA ALA A 109 17.99 12.99 6.09
C ALA A 109 16.59 13.61 6.14
N ALA A 110 15.76 13.14 7.07
CA ALA A 110 14.43 13.70 7.31
C ALA A 110 14.51 15.05 8.06
N ASP A 111 15.51 15.21 8.93
CA ASP A 111 15.94 16.51 9.45
C ASP A 111 17.29 16.90 8.84
N ARG A 112 17.28 17.86 7.90
CA ARG A 112 18.48 18.31 7.19
C ARG A 112 19.46 19.08 8.10
N SER A 113 19.04 19.52 9.29
CA SER A 113 19.95 20.20 10.23
C SER A 113 20.93 19.24 10.91
N ARG A 114 20.60 17.94 10.94
CA ARG A 114 21.41 16.86 11.52
C ARG A 114 22.19 16.06 10.48
N LEU A 115 22.30 16.58 9.25
CA LEU A 115 22.98 15.91 8.13
C LEU A 115 24.42 15.54 8.50
N GLY A 116 24.79 14.28 8.32
CA GLY A 116 26.13 13.75 8.59
C GLY A 116 26.43 13.46 10.06
N GLU A 117 25.49 13.68 10.98
CA GLU A 117 25.63 13.17 12.35
C GLU A 117 25.59 11.64 12.37
N GLU A 118 26.35 11.03 13.28
CA GLU A 118 26.34 9.58 13.47
C GLU A 118 24.98 9.07 13.93
N THR A 119 24.59 7.90 13.42
CA THR A 119 23.37 7.21 13.80
C THR A 119 23.56 5.69 13.75
N SER A 120 22.58 4.97 14.30
CA SER A 120 22.56 3.52 14.23
C SER A 120 21.14 2.99 14.22
N TRP A 121 20.95 1.87 13.55
CA TRP A 121 19.68 1.16 13.47
C TRP A 121 19.98 -0.33 13.32
N ARG A 122 18.97 -1.18 13.47
CA ARG A 122 19.17 -2.64 13.48
C ARG A 122 18.33 -3.35 12.44
N VAL A 123 18.80 -4.53 12.08
CA VAL A 123 18.03 -5.53 11.35
C VAL A 123 17.81 -6.72 12.26
N THR A 124 16.55 -7.13 12.44
CA THR A 124 16.14 -8.29 13.24
C THR A 124 15.54 -9.37 12.34
N GLY A 125 15.34 -10.59 12.84
CA GLY A 125 14.71 -11.67 12.08
C GLY A 125 15.59 -12.24 10.96
N LEU A 126 16.90 -12.11 11.09
CA LEU A 126 17.87 -12.65 10.12
C LEU A 126 17.94 -14.18 10.25
N PRO A 127 18.06 -14.93 9.13
CA PRO A 127 18.30 -16.37 9.16
C PRO A 127 19.57 -16.76 9.91
N ASN A 128 20.66 -16.02 9.70
CA ASN A 128 21.91 -16.13 10.46
C ASN A 128 22.64 -14.79 10.43
N ALA A 129 22.74 -14.11 11.58
CA ALA A 129 23.38 -12.81 11.67
C ALA A 129 24.90 -12.84 11.39
N ASN A 130 25.56 -13.98 11.59
CA ASN A 130 27.02 -14.11 11.41
C ASN A 130 27.44 -14.21 9.93
N ASP A 131 26.52 -14.61 9.06
CA ASP A 131 26.78 -14.75 7.63
C ASP A 131 26.36 -13.49 6.84
N VAL A 132 25.88 -12.45 7.53
CA VAL A 132 25.41 -11.24 6.87
C VAL A 132 26.57 -10.43 6.33
N PHE A 133 26.42 -10.02 5.08
CA PHE A 133 27.31 -9.09 4.40
C PHE A 133 26.52 -7.84 3.99
N VAL A 134 27.10 -6.64 4.18
CA VAL A 134 26.42 -5.38 3.85
C VAL A 134 27.28 -4.51 2.95
N LEU A 135 26.64 -4.02 1.89
CA LEU A 135 27.15 -2.92 1.08
C LEU A 135 26.37 -1.65 1.44
N ALA A 136 27.07 -0.53 1.60
CA ALA A 136 26.50 0.81 1.59
C ALA A 136 27.03 1.54 0.34
N ASP A 137 26.11 2.04 -0.49
CA ASP A 137 26.42 2.75 -1.74
C ASP A 137 27.38 1.96 -2.65
N GLY A 138 27.19 0.64 -2.70
CA GLY A 138 27.99 -0.29 -3.49
C GLY A 138 29.33 -0.69 -2.87
N SER A 139 29.69 -0.16 -1.70
CA SER A 139 30.95 -0.46 -1.01
C SER A 139 30.73 -1.29 0.26
N PRO A 140 31.56 -2.31 0.54
CA PRO A 140 31.45 -3.08 1.78
C PRO A 140 31.67 -2.21 3.01
N ILE A 141 30.79 -2.36 4.01
CA ILE A 141 30.97 -1.73 5.32
C ILE A 141 31.40 -2.77 6.35
N GLN A 142 32.32 -2.40 7.24
CA GLN A 142 32.82 -3.26 8.31
C GLN A 142 32.27 -2.88 9.69
N ASN A 143 31.61 -1.74 9.80
CA ASN A 143 31.06 -1.20 11.05
C ASN A 143 29.69 -1.81 11.38
N ILE A 144 29.60 -3.14 11.31
CA ILE A 144 28.41 -3.92 11.65
C ILE A 144 28.70 -4.65 12.95
N GLU A 145 27.77 -4.58 13.88
CA GLU A 145 27.88 -5.28 15.16
C GLU A 145 26.82 -6.38 15.21
N VAL A 146 27.25 -7.64 15.33
CA VAL A 146 26.34 -8.77 15.54
C VAL A 146 25.83 -8.70 16.98
N MET A 147 24.52 -8.47 17.15
CA MET A 147 23.91 -8.34 18.47
C MET A 147 23.58 -9.70 19.07
N ASN A 148 23.08 -10.62 18.25
CA ASN A 148 22.73 -12.00 18.58
C ASN A 148 22.57 -12.82 17.28
N ASP A 149 22.16 -14.09 17.40
CA ASP A 149 22.06 -15.02 16.26
C ASP A 149 21.17 -14.57 15.10
N ASN A 150 20.22 -13.65 15.33
CA ASN A 150 19.26 -13.19 14.32
C ASN A 150 19.21 -11.67 14.14
N SER A 151 20.14 -10.93 14.72
CA SER A 151 20.11 -9.46 14.71
C SER A 151 21.49 -8.83 14.55
N ILE A 152 21.57 -7.79 13.72
CA ILE A 152 22.75 -6.93 13.58
C ILE A 152 22.40 -5.46 13.83
N LEU A 153 23.38 -4.69 14.29
CA LEU A 153 23.34 -3.24 14.36
C LEU A 153 24.21 -2.66 13.22
N ILE A 154 23.64 -1.73 12.47
CA ILE A 154 24.31 -0.99 11.40
C ILE A 154 24.57 0.43 11.90
N ARG A 155 25.84 0.84 11.89
CA ARG A 155 26.27 2.21 12.19
C ARG A 155 26.49 2.95 10.87
N SER A 156 25.95 4.16 10.77
CA SER A 156 26.03 5.01 9.59
C SER A 156 25.88 6.48 10.02
N ASP A 157 25.61 7.37 9.08
CA ASP A 157 25.32 8.77 9.32
C ASP A 157 23.92 9.15 8.80
N ILE A 158 23.45 10.33 9.19
CA ILE A 158 22.17 10.87 8.72
C ILE A 158 22.35 11.44 7.32
N ASN A 159 22.12 10.61 6.31
CA ASN A 159 22.23 10.98 4.89
C ASN A 159 21.42 10.04 3.97
N LEU A 160 21.48 10.33 2.67
CA LEU A 160 21.00 9.46 1.61
C LEU A 160 21.97 8.30 1.39
N HIS A 161 21.53 7.09 1.73
CA HIS A 161 22.30 5.87 1.48
C HIS A 161 21.42 4.78 0.88
N ARG A 162 22.07 3.88 0.12
CA ARG A 162 21.50 2.63 -0.36
C ARG A 162 22.26 1.47 0.23
N PHE A 163 21.60 0.73 1.11
CA PHE A 163 22.14 -0.49 1.71
C PHE A 163 21.62 -1.72 0.98
N GLN A 164 22.53 -2.66 0.74
CA GLN A 164 22.22 -4.01 0.30
C GLN A 164 22.72 -4.97 1.36
N ILE A 165 21.77 -5.59 2.07
CA ILE A 165 22.04 -6.47 3.20
C ILE A 165 21.78 -7.89 2.72
N PHE A 166 22.84 -8.66 2.51
CA PHE A 166 22.75 -10.05 2.05
C PHE A 166 22.39 -10.92 3.25
N THR A 167 21.10 -11.26 3.38
CA THR A 167 20.55 -11.95 4.55
C THR A 167 20.41 -13.45 4.35
N GLY A 168 20.41 -13.92 3.10
CA GLY A 168 20.07 -15.31 2.77
C GLY A 168 18.59 -15.64 2.98
N TYR A 169 17.72 -14.64 3.13
CA TYR A 169 16.29 -14.83 3.28
C TYR A 169 15.58 -14.95 1.93
N TYR A 170 15.17 -16.16 1.56
CA TYR A 170 14.44 -16.45 0.32
C TYR A 170 12.91 -16.57 0.53
N GLY A 171 12.41 -16.10 1.68
CA GLY A 171 11.05 -16.41 2.15
C GLY A 171 11.02 -17.72 2.93
N GLN A 172 10.14 -17.82 3.93
CA GLN A 172 9.81 -19.15 4.44
C GLN A 172 9.09 -19.93 3.34
N GLN A 173 9.53 -21.16 3.05
CA GLN A 173 8.58 -22.20 2.69
C GLN A 173 7.67 -22.30 3.91
N THR A 174 6.55 -21.57 3.90
CA THR A 174 5.50 -21.79 4.88
C THR A 174 5.27 -23.28 4.86
N ALA A 175 5.66 -23.98 5.94
CA ALA A 175 5.36 -25.39 6.14
C ALA A 175 3.94 -25.55 5.65
N GLN A 176 3.75 -26.36 4.58
CA GLN A 176 2.53 -26.50 3.81
C GLN A 176 1.40 -25.89 4.60
N ALA A 177 0.96 -24.69 4.23
CA ALA A 177 -0.25 -24.16 4.81
C ALA A 177 -1.24 -25.31 4.66
N THR A 178 -1.52 -26.00 5.77
CA THR A 178 -2.72 -26.77 5.97
C THR A 178 -3.77 -25.70 5.95
N SER A 179 -4.00 -25.20 4.74
CA SER A 179 -5.14 -24.42 4.36
C SER A 179 -6.24 -25.33 4.86
N PRO A 180 -7.02 -24.93 5.87
CA PRO A 180 -8.30 -25.56 6.08
C PRO A 180 -8.92 -25.61 4.68
N PRO A 181 -9.43 -26.76 4.22
CA PRO A 181 -10.07 -26.82 2.91
C PRO A 181 -11.00 -25.61 2.84
N ALA A 182 -10.84 -24.82 1.77
CA ALA A 182 -11.70 -23.66 1.55
C ALA A 182 -13.13 -24.10 1.88
N PRO A 183 -13.89 -23.33 2.68
CA PRO A 183 -15.26 -23.72 2.99
C PRO A 183 -15.91 -24.05 1.65
N LYS A 184 -16.41 -25.27 1.51
CA LYS A 184 -17.14 -25.68 0.32
C LYS A 184 -18.29 -24.69 0.22
N ILE A 185 -18.15 -23.73 -0.68
CA ILE A 185 -19.29 -22.94 -1.10
C ILE A 185 -20.14 -23.97 -1.83
N ASP A 186 -21.30 -24.32 -1.28
CA ASP A 186 -22.32 -25.04 -2.02
C ASP A 186 -22.63 -24.18 -3.24
N SER A 187 -22.02 -24.52 -4.38
CA SER A 187 -22.25 -23.91 -5.68
C SER A 187 -23.71 -24.08 -6.12
N ASP A 188 -24.45 -24.97 -5.47
CA ASP A 188 -25.88 -25.18 -5.69
C ASP A 188 -26.77 -24.10 -5.04
N ALA A 189 -26.26 -23.31 -4.09
CA ALA A 189 -27.03 -22.25 -3.44
C ALA A 189 -27.00 -20.91 -4.20
N PHE A 190 -26.12 -20.75 -5.19
CA PHE A 190 -26.02 -19.53 -5.99
C PHE A 190 -26.11 -19.84 -7.49
N VAL A 191 -27.20 -20.48 -7.90
CA VAL A 191 -27.67 -20.34 -9.29
C VAL A 191 -28.15 -18.90 -9.46
N GLY A 192 -27.21 -18.00 -9.74
CA GLY A 192 -27.51 -16.66 -10.19
C GLY A 192 -28.36 -16.78 -11.45
N ARG A 193 -29.65 -16.49 -11.35
CA ARG A 193 -30.52 -16.40 -12.52
C ARG A 193 -29.91 -15.34 -13.45
N GLN A 194 -29.31 -15.78 -14.55
CA GLN A 194 -28.84 -14.89 -15.60
C GLN A 194 -30.07 -14.19 -16.18
N ARG A 195 -30.27 -12.94 -15.78
CA ARG A 195 -31.25 -12.06 -16.38
C ARG A 195 -30.76 -11.65 -17.75
N THR A 196 -31.63 -11.76 -18.74
CA THR A 196 -31.40 -11.20 -20.06
C THR A 196 -31.34 -9.67 -19.99
N ALA A 197 -30.72 -9.02 -20.97
CA ALA A 197 -30.64 -7.55 -21.03
C ALA A 197 -32.03 -6.87 -20.95
N ALA A 198 -33.06 -7.52 -21.49
CA ALA A 198 -34.45 -7.06 -21.41
C ALA A 198 -35.01 -7.13 -19.97
N GLU A 199 -34.70 -8.19 -19.21
CA GLU A 199 -35.11 -8.32 -17.80
C GLU A 199 -34.39 -7.30 -16.91
N ASN A 200 -33.15 -6.92 -17.23
CA ASN A 200 -32.43 -5.85 -16.53
C ASN A 200 -33.01 -4.46 -16.82
N ALA A 201 -33.44 -4.20 -18.07
CA ALA A 201 -34.09 -2.95 -18.44
C ALA A 201 -35.44 -2.78 -17.73
N GLN A 202 -36.28 -3.83 -17.69
CA GLN A 202 -37.56 -3.79 -16.95
C GLN A 202 -37.37 -3.64 -15.43
N ALA A 203 -36.31 -4.24 -14.86
CA ALA A 203 -35.99 -4.05 -13.45
C ALA A 203 -35.53 -2.59 -13.16
N ALA A 204 -34.79 -1.96 -14.06
CA ALA A 204 -34.41 -0.56 -13.93
C ALA A 204 -35.61 0.39 -14.09
N GLU A 205 -36.53 0.11 -15.03
CA GLU A 205 -37.76 0.89 -15.22
C GLU A 205 -38.74 0.77 -14.04
N SER A 206 -38.86 -0.41 -13.43
CA SER A 206 -39.73 -0.60 -12.25
C SER A 206 -39.19 0.09 -10.99
N ILE A 207 -37.87 0.31 -10.89
CA ILE A 207 -37.26 1.13 -9.83
C ILE A 207 -37.55 2.62 -10.05
N LEU A 208 -37.56 3.08 -11.31
CA LEU A 208 -37.90 4.46 -11.67
C LEU A 208 -39.40 4.78 -11.50
N LEU A 209 -40.29 3.81 -11.75
CA LEU A 209 -41.74 3.95 -11.63
C LEU A 209 -42.28 3.77 -10.20
N SER A 210 -41.57 3.07 -9.32
CA SER A 210 -42.02 2.80 -7.94
C SER A 210 -41.83 3.97 -6.97
N GLY A 211 -41.30 5.11 -7.42
CA GLY A 211 -41.24 6.34 -6.62
C GLY A 211 -40.51 6.18 -5.27
N SER A 212 -39.61 5.20 -5.13
CA SER A 212 -38.93 4.87 -3.88
C SER A 212 -37.75 5.82 -3.56
N ALA A 213 -37.82 7.06 -4.03
CA ALA A 213 -36.94 8.15 -3.60
C ALA A 213 -37.31 8.72 -2.22
N ASN A 214 -38.03 7.97 -1.38
CA ASN A 214 -38.25 8.35 0.02
C ASN A 214 -37.19 7.71 0.91
N CYS A 215 -36.04 8.38 0.98
CA CYS A 215 -35.06 8.19 2.05
C CYS A 215 -35.67 8.68 3.37
N PRO A 216 -35.67 7.88 4.45
CA PRO A 216 -36.22 8.28 5.76
C PRO A 216 -35.36 9.33 6.49
N CYS A 217 -34.32 9.87 5.85
CA CYS A 217 -33.40 10.87 6.41
C CYS A 217 -33.79 12.32 6.07
N CYS A 218 -34.75 12.53 5.15
CA CYS A 218 -35.05 13.86 4.59
C CYS A 218 -36.38 14.45 5.11
N ALA A 219 -36.69 14.28 6.39
CA ALA A 219 -37.74 15.06 7.05
C ALA A 219 -37.08 16.25 7.77
N GLY A 220 -36.95 17.39 7.10
CA GLY A 220 -36.52 18.62 7.76
C GLY A 220 -36.02 19.73 6.83
N ALA A 221 -36.92 20.37 6.10
CA ALA A 221 -36.95 21.82 5.88
C ALA A 221 -38.16 22.14 5.00
N ALA A 222 -39.09 22.91 5.56
CA ALA A 222 -40.14 23.59 4.82
C ALA A 222 -39.56 24.69 3.93
#